data_AF-A0A851DA07-F1
#
_entry.id   AF-A0A851DA07-F1
#
_cell.length_a   1.000
_cell.length_b   1.000
_cell.length_c   1.000
_cell.angle_alpha   90.00
_cell.angle_beta   90.00
_cell.angle_gamma   90.00
#
_symmetry.space_group_name_H-M   'P 1'
#
loop_
_entity.id
_entity.type
_entity.pdbx_description
1 polymer ?
#
loop_
_entity_poly.entity_id
_entity_poly.type
_entity_poly.pdbx_seq_one_letter_code
_entity_poly.pdbx_strand_id
1 'polypeptide(L)'
;VLEEIKVPLGVKLMQYVDDFLLSGEEEKKARSALIMLLNFLGKKGLQVSRSKLQFVEQEVKYLGHLTSKGKRRINPKAISSIISMPPSHTKRDIRQFL
;
A
#
# COMPACT_ATOMS: atom_id res chain seq x y z
N VAL A 1 -16.34 -0.85 -3.67
CA VAL A 1 -16.03 -1.57 -2.41
C VAL A 1 -15.92 -0.62 -1.23
N LEU A 2 -15.15 0.48 -1.33
CA LEU A 2 -15.06 1.48 -0.25
C LEU A 2 -16.38 2.15 0.15
N GLU A 3 -17.32 2.33 -0.77
CA GLU A 3 -18.57 3.06 -0.49
C GLU A 3 -19.45 2.40 0.59
N GLU A 4 -19.28 1.09 0.81
CA GLU A 4 -20.08 0.35 1.79
C GLU A 4 -19.42 0.23 3.17
N ILE A 5 -18.11 0.48 3.29
CA ILE A 5 -17.39 0.30 4.55
C ILE A 5 -17.29 1.60 5.34
N LYS A 6 -17.86 1.62 6.54
CA LYS A 6 -17.73 2.74 7.47
C LYS A 6 -16.50 2.53 8.35
N VAL A 7 -15.44 3.30 8.09
CA VAL A 7 -14.25 3.29 8.93
C VAL A 7 -14.46 4.08 10.23
N PRO A 8 -13.87 3.65 11.36
CA PRO A 8 -13.94 4.38 12.63
C PRO A 8 -13.34 5.79 12.55
N LEU A 9 -13.82 6.69 13.42
CA LEU A 9 -13.30 8.05 13.51
C LEU A 9 -11.80 8.05 13.86
N GLY A 10 -11.00 8.87 13.17
CA GLY A 10 -9.54 8.91 13.34
C GLY A 10 -8.78 7.82 12.57
N VAL A 11 -9.47 7.02 11.75
CA VAL A 11 -8.86 6.09 10.79
C VAL A 11 -9.24 6.51 9.37
N LYS A 12 -8.27 6.50 8.46
CA LYS A 12 -8.46 6.72 7.03
C LYS A 12 -8.18 5.43 6.27
N LEU A 13 -9.05 5.13 5.31
CA LEU A 13 -8.91 4.01 4.39
C LEU A 13 -8.69 4.56 2.97
N MET A 14 -7.65 4.09 2.31
CA MET A 14 -7.38 4.34 0.90
C MET A 14 -7.44 3.03 0.14
N GLN A 15 -8.04 3.05 -1.06
CA GLN A 15 -8.05 1.92 -1.99
C GLN A 15 -7.50 2.40 -3.32
N TYR A 16 -6.63 1.59 -3.92
CA TYR A 16 -6.25 1.71 -5.32
C TYR A 16 -6.40 0.32 -5.97
N VAL A 17 -7.45 0.15 -6.76
CA VAL A 17 -7.81 -1.15 -7.37
C VAL A 17 -7.87 -2.26 -6.32
N ASP A 18 -6.87 -3.15 -6.23
CA ASP A 18 -6.75 -4.26 -5.30
C ASP A 18 -5.91 -3.95 -4.04
N ASP A 19 -5.17 -2.84 -4.04
CA ASP A 19 -4.36 -2.40 -2.92
C ASP A 19 -5.17 -1.57 -1.91
N PHE A 20 -5.08 -1.93 -0.63
CA PHE A 20 -5.73 -1.22 0.48
C PHE A 20 -4.69 -0.70 1.48
N LEU A 21 -4.90 0.53 1.96
CA LEU A 21 -4.09 1.13 3.02
C LEU A 21 -4.99 1.71 4.10
N LEU A 22 -4.78 1.27 5.34
CA LEU A 22 -5.39 1.84 6.54
C LEU A 22 -4.36 2.65 7.32
N SER A 23 -4.72 3.87 7.70
CA SER A 23 -3.89 4.76 8.51
C SER A 23 -4.70 5.29 9.68
N GLY A 24 -4.13 5.27 10.88
CA GLY A 24 -4.72 5.87 12.07
C GLY A 24 -3.63 6.29 13.05
N GLU A 25 -3.91 7.26 13.90
CA GLU A 25 -2.95 7.78 14.88
C GLU A 25 -2.74 6.82 16.05
N GLU A 26 -3.80 6.08 16.44
CA GLU A 26 -3.75 5.09 17.50
C GLU A 26 -3.68 3.67 16.93
N GLU A 27 -2.66 2.92 17.35
CA GLU A 27 -2.46 1.52 16.94
C GLU A 27 -3.69 0.66 17.22
N LYS A 28 -4.33 0.82 18.39
CA LYS A 28 -5.53 0.05 18.78
C LYS A 28 -6.70 0.30 17.82
N LYS A 29 -6.91 1.56 17.40
CA LYS A 29 -7.97 1.93 16.45
C LYS A 29 -7.64 1.41 15.05
N ALA A 30 -6.41 1.59 14.59
CA ALA A 30 -5.95 1.08 13.30
C ALA A 30 -6.08 -0.46 13.22
N ARG A 31 -5.68 -1.18 14.27
CA ARG A 31 -5.82 -2.63 14.38
C ARG A 31 -7.26 -3.09 14.31
N SER A 32 -8.14 -2.44 15.07
CA SER A 32 -9.57 -2.76 15.09
C SER A 32 -10.22 -2.51 13.72
N ALA A 33 -9.88 -1.40 13.06
CA ALA A 33 -10.32 -1.09 11.71
C ALA A 33 -9.80 -2.08 10.67
N LEU A 34 -8.55 -2.54 10.79
CA LEU A 34 -7.96 -3.54 9.89
C LEU A 34 -8.67 -4.89 10.01
N ILE A 35 -8.94 -5.35 11.25
CA ILE A 35 -9.70 -6.59 11.47
C ILE A 35 -11.12 -6.47 10.87
N MET A 36 -11.78 -5.33 11.08
CA MET A 36 -13.09 -5.06 10.49
C MET A 36 -13.05 -5.13 8.95
N LEU A 37 -12.05 -4.50 8.32
CA LEU A 37 -11.85 -4.53 6.88
C LEU A 37 -11.63 -5.96 6.37
N LEU A 38 -10.74 -6.72 7.00
CA LEU A 38 -10.46 -8.12 6.60
C LEU A 38 -11.71 -8.99 6.69
N ASN A 39 -12.49 -8.85 7.75
CA ASN A 39 -13.76 -9.56 7.91
C ASN A 39 -14.80 -9.14 6.85
N PHE A 40 -14.87 -7.85 6.52
CA PHE A 40 -15.74 -7.33 5.47
C PHE A 40 -15.37 -7.89 4.09
N LEU A 41 -14.08 -7.89 3.75
CA LEU A 41 -13.58 -8.48 2.50
C LEU A 41 -13.91 -9.97 2.42
N GLY A 42 -13.70 -10.72 3.52
CA GLY A 42 -14.06 -12.13 3.59
C GLY A 42 -15.55 -12.38 3.37
N LYS A 43 -16.44 -11.56 3.96
CA LYS A 43 -17.89 -11.64 3.76
C LYS A 43 -18.32 -11.36 2.31
N LYS A 44 -17.56 -10.54 1.58
CA LYS A 44 -17.77 -10.26 0.16
C LYS A 44 -17.16 -11.33 -0.76
N GLY A 45 -16.54 -12.37 -0.21
CA GLY A 45 -15.87 -13.42 -0.99
C GLY A 45 -14.50 -13.00 -1.53
N LEU A 46 -13.94 -11.89 -1.07
CA LEU A 46 -12.62 -11.41 -1.47
C LEU A 46 -11.53 -12.04 -0.61
N GLN A 47 -10.43 -12.45 -1.25
CA GLN A 47 -9.30 -13.06 -0.58
C GLN A 47 -8.16 -12.05 -0.43
N VAL A 48 -7.50 -12.08 0.73
CA VAL A 48 -6.34 -11.24 1.02
C VAL A 48 -5.11 -12.12 1.14
N SER A 49 -4.03 -11.74 0.46
CA SER A 49 -2.77 -12.49 0.52
C SER A 49 -2.11 -12.33 1.89
N ARG A 50 -2.09 -13.41 2.68
CA ARG A 50 -1.48 -13.41 4.02
C ARG A 50 0.02 -13.07 3.98
N SER A 51 0.73 -13.50 2.94
CA SER A 51 2.17 -13.24 2.77
C SER A 51 2.48 -11.78 2.40
N LYS A 52 1.50 -11.05 1.85
CA LYS A 52 1.65 -9.63 1.47
C LYS A 52 1.03 -8.67 2.50
N LEU A 53 0.26 -9.19 3.46
CA LEU A 53 -0.41 -8.39 4.47
C LEU A 53 0.60 -7.77 5.43
N GLN A 54 0.60 -6.43 5.51
CA GLN A 54 1.37 -5.67 6.50
C GLN A 54 0.46 -5.26 7.65
N PHE A 55 0.57 -5.97 8.78
CA PHE A 55 -0.40 -5.85 9.86
C PHE A 55 0.02 -4.79 10.89
N VAL A 56 -0.58 -3.61 10.81
CA VAL A 56 -0.43 -2.50 11.78
C VAL A 56 1.04 -2.12 12.02
N GLU A 57 1.76 -1.88 10.93
CA GLU A 57 3.18 -1.48 10.97
C GLU A 57 3.33 0.05 10.95
N GLN A 58 4.40 0.57 11.55
CA GLN A 58 4.71 2.02 11.52
C GLN A 58 5.23 2.52 10.16
N GLU A 59 5.79 1.62 9.35
CA GLU A 59 6.24 1.87 7.99
C GLU A 59 5.74 0.74 7.10
N VAL A 60 5.02 1.08 6.03
CA VAL A 60 4.42 0.11 5.11
C VAL A 60 4.79 0.39 3.67
N LYS A 61 4.72 -0.62 2.81
CA LYS A 61 4.87 -0.49 1.37
C LYS A 61 3.48 -0.34 0.76
N TYR A 62 3.27 0.73 0.00
CA TYR A 62 2.01 1.00 -0.69
C TYR A 62 2.30 1.65 -2.03
N LEU A 63 1.78 1.07 -3.12
CA LEU A 63 1.96 1.55 -4.50
C LEU A 63 3.43 1.81 -4.87
N GLY A 64 4.34 0.92 -4.47
CA GLY A 64 5.77 1.03 -4.75
C GLY A 64 6.55 2.02 -3.85
N HIS A 65 5.88 2.68 -2.91
CA HIS A 65 6.49 3.60 -1.97
C HIS A 65 6.54 3.05 -0.54
N LEU A 66 7.54 3.48 0.23
CA LEU A 66 7.54 3.34 1.68
C LEU A 66 6.82 4.53 2.30
N THR A 67 5.80 4.25 3.13
CA THR A 67 4.99 5.25 3.81
C THR A 67 5.16 5.12 5.31
N SER A 68 5.58 6.20 5.97
CA SER A 68 5.75 6.24 7.42
C SER A 68 5.48 7.64 7.97
N LYS A 69 4.66 7.72 9.04
CA LYS A 69 4.42 8.96 9.82
C LYS A 69 4.18 10.22 8.96
N GLY A 70 3.32 10.12 7.95
CA GLY A 70 2.98 11.22 7.04
C GLY A 70 4.03 11.55 5.98
N LYS A 71 5.13 10.79 5.91
CA LYS A 71 6.16 10.91 4.88
C LYS A 71 6.07 9.73 3.90
N ARG A 72 6.33 10.02 2.63
CA ARG A 72 6.44 9.03 1.56
C ARG A 72 7.86 9.04 1.01
N ARG A 73 8.45 7.86 0.87
CA ARG A 73 9.79 7.66 0.31
C ARG A 73 9.71 6.66 -0.84
N ILE A 74 10.55 6.86 -1.86
CA ILE A 74 10.73 5.83 -2.90
C ILE A 74 11.43 4.64 -2.25
N ASN A 75 10.97 3.43 -2.55
CA ASN A 75 11.59 2.22 -2.06
C ASN A 75 13.07 2.19 -2.49
N PRO A 76 14.05 2.03 -1.57
CA PRO A 76 15.47 1.98 -1.91
C PRO A 76 15.79 0.93 -2.98
N LYS A 77 15.06 -0.19 -3.02
CA LYS A 77 15.21 -1.21 -4.07
C LYS A 77 14.84 -0.70 -5.46
N ALA A 78 13.83 0.17 -5.56
CA ALA A 78 13.45 0.78 -6.82
C ALA A 78 14.55 1.77 -7.27
N ILE A 79 15.09 2.57 -6.34
CA ILE A 79 16.22 3.47 -6.61
C ILE A 79 17.44 2.68 -7.10
N SER A 80 17.83 1.61 -6.38
CA SER A 80 18.98 0.79 -6.77
C SER A 80 18.79 0.15 -8.15
N SER A 81 17.56 -0.30 -8.45
CA SER A 81 17.23 -0.88 -9.76
C SER A 81 17.46 0.14 -10.88
N ILE A 82 16.96 1.37 -10.71
CA ILE A 82 17.16 2.46 -11.69
C ILE A 82 18.65 2.78 -11.86
N ILE A 83 19.41 2.88 -10.76
CA ILE A 83 20.86 3.18 -10.80
C ILE A 83 21.63 2.06 -11.53
N SER A 84 21.21 0.81 -11.37
CA SER A 84 21.85 -0.35 -12.00
C SER A 84 21.45 -0.60 -13.46
N MET A 85 20.49 0.16 -14.01
CA MET A 85 20.04 -0.05 -15.38
C MET A 85 21.16 0.29 -16.39
N PRO A 86 21.34 -0.52 -17.44
CA PRO A 86 22.29 -0.20 -18.49
C PRO A 86 21.85 1.05 -19.26
N PRO A 87 22.80 1.78 -19.89
CA PRO A 87 22.46 2.89 -20.76
C PRO A 87 21.46 2.48 -21.85
N SER A 88 20.47 3.31 -22.10
CA SER A 88 19.52 3.12 -23.21
C SER A 88 20.21 3.43 -24.53
N HIS A 89 20.17 2.50 -25.49
CA HIS A 89 20.86 2.65 -26.78
C HIS A 89 19.91 2.95 -27.95
N THR A 90 18.62 2.66 -27.80
CA THR A 90 17.62 2.88 -28.84
C THR A 90 16.51 3.84 -28.41
N LYS A 91 15.78 4.40 -29.38
CA LYS A 91 14.57 5.21 -29.12
C LYS A 91 13.52 4.42 -28.32
N ARG A 92 13.47 3.10 -28.47
CA ARG A 92 12.56 2.24 -27.72
C ARG A 92 12.97 2.14 -26.26
N ASP A 93 14.26 1.96 -26.00
CA ASP A 93 14.78 1.86 -24.64
C ASP A 93 14.54 3.16 -23.86
N ILE A 94 14.79 4.31 -24.50
CA ILE A 94 14.54 5.63 -23.91
C ILE A 94 13.06 5.81 -23.56
N ARG A 95 12.13 5.38 -24.42
CA ARG A 95 10.67 5.44 -24.17
C ARG A 95 10.20 4.50 -23.06
N GLN A 96 10.94 3.41 -22.79
CA GLN A 96 10.63 2.51 -21.70
C GLN A 96 11.20 3.00 -20.37
N PHE A 97 12.32 3.72 -20.42
CA PHE A 97 12.99 4.27 -19.25
C PHE A 97 12.31 5.52 -18.69
N LEU A 98 11.85 6.43 -19.56
CA LEU A 98 11.14 7.68 -19.21
C LEU A 98 9.64 7.46 -19.03
#